data_AF-V6HW93-F1
#
_entry.id   AF-V6HW93-F1
#
_cell.length_a   1.000
_cell.length_b   1.000
_cell.length_c   1.000
_cell.angle_alpha   90.00
_cell.angle_beta   90.00
_cell.angle_gamma   90.00
#
_symmetry.space_group_name_H-M   'P 1'
#
loop_
_entity.id
_entity.type
_entity.pdbx_description
1 polymer ?
#
loop_
_entity_poly.entity_id
_entity_poly.type
_entity_poly.pdbx_seq_one_letter_code
_entity_poly.pdbx_strand_id
1 'polypeptide(L)'
;MRLFPDFVSKADELALDFDSAYRSARHVADIVPTNLQKDALDAIDAKLAGFSGESNAALWTESALAREPIWQEVRSLAKRALDAFNWSLGPPPFEPKDRGSTYVRG
;
A
#
# COMPACT_ATOMS: atom_id res chain seq x y z
N MET A 1 7.20 -16.25 4.55
CA MET A 1 6.06 -15.54 5.16
C MET A 1 5.34 -14.78 4.05
N ARG A 2 4.00 -14.91 3.92
CA ARG A 2 3.21 -14.20 2.90
C ARG A 2 2.32 -13.17 3.60
N LEU A 3 2.39 -11.90 3.18
CA LEU A 3 1.58 -10.81 3.74
C LEU A 3 0.10 -10.97 3.41
N PHE A 4 -0.22 -11.60 2.28
CA PHE A 4 -1.58 -11.85 1.80
C PHE A 4 -1.79 -13.33 1.50
N PRO A 5 -3.01 -13.88 1.67
CA PRO A 5 -3.36 -15.22 1.21
C PRO A 5 -3.12 -15.41 -0.31
N ASP A 6 -3.02 -16.65 -0.79
CA ASP A 6 -2.78 -16.88 -2.23
C ASP A 6 -4.03 -16.77 -3.11
N PHE A 7 -5.22 -16.71 -2.52
CA PHE A 7 -6.49 -16.64 -3.26
C PHE A 7 -6.95 -15.21 -3.56
N VAL A 8 -6.24 -14.19 -3.05
CA VAL A 8 -6.56 -12.76 -3.28
C VAL A 8 -5.60 -12.16 -4.29
N SER A 9 -6.02 -11.09 -4.97
CA SER A 9 -5.08 -10.29 -5.75
C SER A 9 -4.19 -9.50 -4.81
N LYS A 10 -2.93 -9.93 -4.66
CA LYS A 10 -1.96 -9.27 -3.75
C LYS A 10 -1.72 -7.80 -4.11
N ALA A 11 -1.83 -7.45 -5.39
CA ALA A 11 -1.68 -6.07 -5.86
C ALA A 11 -2.85 -5.19 -5.40
N ASP A 12 -4.07 -5.74 -5.49
CA ASP A 12 -5.30 -5.06 -5.10
C ASP A 12 -5.38 -4.88 -3.58
N GLU A 13 -5.19 -5.96 -2.82
CA GLU A 13 -5.19 -5.92 -1.35
C GLU A 13 -4.11 -4.97 -0.81
N LEU A 14 -2.94 -4.90 -1.45
CA LEU A 14 -1.90 -3.94 -1.09
C LEU A 14 -2.36 -2.49 -1.26
N ALA A 15 -3.05 -2.17 -2.36
CA ALA A 15 -3.55 -0.82 -2.60
C ALA A 15 -4.72 -0.48 -1.66
N LEU A 16 -5.62 -1.43 -1.40
CA LEU A 16 -6.73 -1.28 -0.47
C LEU A 16 -6.26 -1.07 0.98
N ASP A 17 -5.30 -1.87 1.44
CA ASP A 17 -4.71 -1.71 2.78
C ASP A 17 -4.04 -0.32 2.91
N PHE A 18 -3.33 0.12 1.87
CA PHE A 18 -2.73 1.45 1.85
C PHE A 18 -3.78 2.57 1.90
N ASP A 19 -4.81 2.55 1.03
CA ASP A 19 -5.87 3.57 1.00
C ASP A 19 -6.62 3.65 2.34
N SER A 20 -6.95 2.49 2.92
CA SER A 20 -7.63 2.42 4.23
C SER A 20 -6.78 3.03 5.35
N ALA A 21 -5.49 2.66 5.42
CA ALA A 21 -4.57 3.22 6.41
C ALA A 21 -4.32 4.71 6.17
N TYR A 22 -4.21 5.13 4.91
CA TYR A 22 -3.98 6.51 4.52
C TYR A 22 -5.12 7.43 4.92
N ARG A 23 -6.36 7.04 4.60
CA ARG A 23 -7.57 7.76 5.03
C ARG A 23 -7.67 7.80 6.55
N SER A 24 -7.39 6.69 7.22
CA SER A 24 -7.38 6.63 8.68
C SER A 24 -6.38 7.63 9.26
N ALA A 25 -5.14 7.67 8.74
CA ALA A 25 -4.11 8.60 9.19
C ALA A 25 -4.49 10.08 9.02
N ARG A 26 -5.32 10.42 8.03
CA ARG A 26 -5.85 11.79 7.84
C ARG A 26 -6.90 12.19 8.87
N HIS A 27 -7.54 11.23 9.54
CA HIS A 27 -8.63 11.47 10.49
C HIS A 27 -8.24 11.27 11.96
N VAL A 28 -7.03 10.79 12.24
CA VAL A 28 -6.52 10.66 13.62
C VAL A 28 -5.99 12.02 14.10
N ALA A 29 -6.70 12.63 15.06
CA ALA A 29 -6.38 13.96 15.58
C ALA A 29 -5.03 14.03 16.32
N ASP A 30 -4.56 12.92 16.88
CA ASP A 30 -3.40 12.89 17.78
C ASP A 30 -2.05 12.71 17.04
N ILE A 31 -2.07 12.42 15.74
CA ILE A 31 -0.87 12.27 14.92
C ILE A 31 -1.08 13.04 13.63
N VAL A 32 -0.69 14.33 13.62
CA VAL A 32 -0.73 15.15 12.41
C VAL A 32 0.59 14.98 11.67
N PRO A 33 0.62 14.35 10.48
CA PRO A 33 1.86 14.22 9.73
C PRO A 33 2.35 15.60 9.28
N THR A 34 3.67 15.75 9.18
CA THR A 34 4.27 16.95 8.59
C THR A 34 3.85 17.10 7.12
N ASN A 35 3.98 18.29 6.55
CA ASN A 35 3.67 18.49 5.12
C ASN A 35 4.50 17.56 4.23
N LEU A 36 5.78 17.36 4.56
CA LEU A 36 6.65 16.43 3.84
C LEU A 36 6.11 14.99 3.85
N GLN A 37 5.61 14.53 5.00
CA GLN A 37 5.02 13.20 5.14
C GLN A 37 3.70 13.08 4.38
N LYS A 38 2.85 14.12 4.43
CA LYS A 38 1.60 14.18 3.66
C LYS A 38 1.87 14.11 2.17
N ASP A 39 2.76 14.96 1.67
CA ASP A 39 3.12 15.01 0.25
C ASP A 39 3.68 13.66 -0.23
N ALA A 40 4.46 12.96 0.62
CA ALA A 40 4.98 11.65 0.28
C ALA A 40 3.88 10.58 0.20
N LEU A 41 2.89 10.61 1.10
CA LEU A 41 1.74 9.70 1.06
C LEU A 41 0.78 10.01 -0.10
N ASP A 42 0.49 11.29 -0.34
CA ASP A 42 -0.31 11.77 -1.47
C ASP A 42 0.28 11.34 -2.81
N ALA A 43 1.61 11.33 -2.95
CA ALA A 43 2.26 10.89 -4.17
C ALA A 43 2.03 9.39 -4.45
N ILE A 44 1.99 8.54 -3.41
CA ILE A 44 1.69 7.11 -3.54
C ILE A 44 0.21 6.93 -3.94
N ASP A 45 -0.69 7.60 -3.23
CA ASP A 45 -2.13 7.56 -3.47
C ASP A 45 -2.47 7.97 -4.92
N ALA A 46 -1.94 9.11 -5.37
CA ALA A 46 -2.13 9.59 -6.73
C ALA A 46 -1.60 8.61 -7.79
N LYS A 47 -0.48 7.92 -7.52
CA LYS A 47 0.07 6.93 -8.44
C LYS A 47 -0.83 5.70 -8.55
N LEU A 48 -1.33 5.19 -7.42
CA LEU A 48 -2.24 4.04 -7.38
C LEU A 48 -3.61 4.38 -7.97
N ALA A 49 -4.13 5.58 -7.74
CA ALA A 49 -5.37 6.05 -8.35
C ALA A 49 -5.30 5.99 -9.89
N GLY A 50 -4.13 6.25 -10.47
CA GLY A 50 -3.87 6.13 -11.91
C GLY A 50 -3.97 4.70 -12.48
N PHE A 51 -4.05 3.66 -11.64
CA PHE A 51 -4.22 2.26 -12.06
C PHE A 51 -5.69 1.87 -12.13
N SER A 52 -6.61 2.77 -11.79
CA SER A 52 -8.04 2.50 -11.80
C SER A 52 -8.57 2.29 -13.23
N GLY A 53 -9.72 1.63 -13.32
CA GLY A 53 -10.44 1.41 -14.58
C GLY A 53 -10.10 0.09 -15.26
N GLU A 54 -11.05 -0.42 -16.04
CA GLU A 54 -10.97 -1.74 -16.68
C GLU A 54 -9.78 -1.86 -17.65
N SER A 55 -9.40 -0.77 -18.32
CA SER A 55 -8.24 -0.71 -19.21
C SER A 55 -6.91 -1.02 -18.51
N ASN A 56 -6.87 -0.89 -17.18
CA ASN A 56 -5.68 -1.11 -16.36
C ASN A 56 -5.73 -2.43 -15.58
N ALA A 57 -6.73 -3.30 -15.81
CA ALA A 57 -6.90 -4.56 -15.09
C ALA A 57 -5.64 -5.44 -15.07
N ALA A 58 -4.85 -5.42 -16.15
CA ALA A 58 -3.59 -6.18 -16.24
C ALA A 58 -2.52 -5.74 -15.23
N LEU A 59 -2.57 -4.50 -14.74
CA LEU A 59 -1.65 -3.97 -13.74
C LEU A 59 -1.86 -4.59 -12.35
N TRP A 60 -3.05 -5.14 -12.09
CA TRP A 60 -3.47 -5.68 -10.80
C TRP A 60 -3.19 -7.19 -10.66
N THR A 61 -2.17 -7.68 -11.35
CA THR A 61 -1.71 -9.07 -11.27
C THR A 61 -0.42 -9.18 -10.46
N GLU A 62 -0.15 -10.35 -9.86
CA GLU A 62 1.11 -10.58 -9.15
C GLU A 62 2.33 -10.44 -10.07
N SER A 63 2.20 -10.88 -11.32
CA SER A 63 3.24 -10.72 -12.33
C SER A 63 3.53 -9.26 -12.60
N ALA A 64 2.48 -8.44 -12.75
CA ALA A 64 2.64 -7.01 -12.99
C ALA A 64 3.24 -6.30 -11.77
N LEU A 65 2.75 -6.60 -10.57
CA LEU A 65 3.29 -6.10 -9.31
C LEU A 65 4.80 -6.33 -9.18
N ALA A 66 5.27 -7.52 -9.58
CA ALA A 66 6.66 -7.90 -9.49
C ALA A 66 7.54 -7.27 -10.59
N ARG A 67 7.03 -7.13 -11.81
CA ARG A 67 7.86 -6.89 -13.00
C ARG A 67 7.64 -5.54 -13.67
N GLU A 68 6.43 -4.98 -13.60
CA GLU A 68 6.11 -3.78 -14.36
C GLU A 68 6.84 -2.54 -13.80
N PRO A 69 7.43 -1.70 -14.67
CA PRO A 69 8.12 -0.48 -14.25
C PRO A 69 7.23 0.45 -13.43
N ILE A 70 5.93 0.48 -13.73
CA ILE A 70 4.98 1.34 -13.04
C ILE A 70 4.87 1.00 -11.54
N TRP A 71 5.04 -0.27 -11.17
CA TRP A 71 5.11 -0.71 -9.77
C TRP A 71 6.48 -0.44 -9.13
N GLN A 72 7.56 -0.30 -9.91
CA GLN A 72 8.85 0.18 -9.40
C GLN A 72 8.78 1.65 -8.97
N GLU A 73 7.99 2.46 -9.67
CA GLU A 73 7.72 3.85 -9.27
C GLU A 73 6.97 3.89 -7.94
N VAL A 74 5.94 3.07 -7.76
CA VAL A 74 5.22 2.93 -6.47
C VAL A 74 6.19 2.55 -5.35
N ARG A 75 7.08 1.59 -5.57
CA ARG A 75 8.13 1.21 -4.60
C ARG A 75 9.08 2.37 -4.29
N SER A 76 9.42 3.18 -5.26
CA SER A 76 10.31 4.34 -5.08
C SER A 76 9.63 5.45 -4.28
N LEU A 77 8.34 5.68 -4.51
CA LEU A 77 7.53 6.60 -3.71
C LEU A 77 7.36 6.10 -2.27
N ALA A 78 7.13 4.80 -2.09
CA ALA A 78 7.05 4.18 -0.76
C ALA A 78 8.35 4.34 0.03
N LYS A 79 9.52 4.16 -0.60
CA LYS A 79 10.82 4.43 0.04
C LYS A 79 10.94 5.88 0.51
N ARG A 80 10.55 6.84 -0.34
CA ARG A 80 10.56 8.27 0.03
C ARG A 80 9.63 8.58 1.20
N ALA A 81 8.47 7.92 1.27
CA ALA A 81 7.59 8.03 2.42
C ALA A 81 8.28 7.50 3.68
N LEU A 82 8.85 6.29 3.64
CA LEU A 82 9.59 5.73 4.78
C LEU A 82 10.71 6.68 5.25
N ASP A 83 11.48 7.27 4.34
CA ASP A 83 12.51 8.25 4.67
C ASP A 83 11.92 9.52 5.33
N ALA A 84 10.79 10.03 4.84
CA ALA A 84 10.09 11.17 5.43
C ALA A 84 9.54 10.89 6.85
N PHE A 85 9.25 9.63 7.14
CA PHE A 85 8.87 9.16 8.48
C PHE A 85 10.07 8.76 9.35
N ASN A 86 11.29 8.81 8.81
CA ASN A 86 12.50 8.26 9.44
C ASN A 86 12.30 6.78 9.85
N TRP A 87 11.59 6.01 9.03
CA TRP A 87 11.33 4.60 9.21
C TRP A 87 12.34 3.77 8.41
N SER A 88 12.93 2.77 9.06
CA SER A 88 13.85 1.86 8.39
C SER A 88 13.14 1.02 7.33
N LEU A 89 13.78 0.85 6.17
CA LEU A 89 13.44 -0.20 5.21
C LEU A 89 13.77 -1.57 5.81
N GLY A 90 12.79 -2.15 6.50
CA GLY A 90 12.88 -3.48 7.10
C GLY A 90 11.57 -4.26 6.92
N PRO A 91 11.57 -5.56 7.23
CA PRO A 91 10.32 -6.29 7.37
C PRO A 91 9.44 -5.59 8.43
N PRO A 92 8.11 -5.55 8.26
CA PRO A 92 7.22 -4.93 9.23
C PRO A 92 7.47 -5.53 10.63
N PRO A 93 7.46 -4.71 11.69
CA PRO A 93 7.88 -5.12 13.04
C PRO A 93 6.95 -6.14 13.72
N PHE A 94 5.76 -6.38 13.16
CA PHE A 94 4.82 -7.36 13.69
C PHE A 94 4.92 -8.67 12.91
N GLU A 95 5.37 -9.72 13.60
CA GLU A 95 4.94 -11.08 13.26
C GLU A 95 3.40 -11.08 13.25
N PRO A 96 2.73 -11.52 12.16
CA PRO A 96 1.28 -11.62 12.15
C PRO A 96 0.90 -12.78 13.08
N LYS A 97 0.69 -12.48 14.36
CA LYS A 97 0.17 -13.47 15.33
C LYS A 97 -1.34 -13.65 15.27
N ASP A 98 -2.07 -12.80 14.56
CA ASP A 98 -3.51 -12.97 14.35
C ASP A 98 -3.95 -12.36 13.00
N ARG A 99 -3.98 -13.17 11.93
CA ARG A 99 -4.95 -12.95 10.84
C ARG A 99 -6.12 -13.90 11.06
N GLY A 100 -6.88 -13.64 12.12
CA GLY A 100 -8.24 -14.14 12.30
C GLY A 100 -9.27 -13.39 11.45
N SER A 101 -8.88 -12.77 10.35
CA SER A 101 -9.83 -12.19 9.40
C SER A 101 -10.41 -13.31 8.55
N THR A 102 -11.47 -13.94 9.07
CA THR A 102 -12.39 -14.76 8.28
C THR A 102 -12.94 -13.89 7.15
N TYR A 103 -12.47 -14.09 5.91
CA TYR A 103 -13.12 -13.52 4.74
C TYR A 103 -14.49 -14.18 4.60
N VAL A 104 -15.55 -13.51 5.08
CA VAL A 104 -16.93 -13.92 4.80
C VAL A 104 -17.29 -13.31 3.45
N ARG A 105 -17.46 -14.14 2.41
CA ARG A 105 -18.11 -13.69 1.18
C ARG A 105 -19.54 -13.32 1.51
N GLY A 106 -19.90 -12.05 1.29
CA GLY A 106 -21.28 -11.64 1.06
C GLY A 106 -21.75 -12.07 -0.32
#